data_AF-A0AA41VVN8-F1
#
_entry.id   AF-A0AA41VVN8-F1
#
_cell.length_a   1.000
_cell.length_b   1.000
_cell.length_c   1.000
_cell.angle_alpha   90.00
_cell.angle_beta   90.00
_cell.angle_gamma   90.00
#
_symmetry.space_group_name_H-M   'P 1'
#
loop_
_entity.id
_entity.type
_entity.pdbx_description
1 polymer ?
#
loop_
_entity_poly.entity_id
_entity_poly.type
_entity_poly.pdbx_seq_one_letter_code
_entity_poly.pdbx_strand_id
1 'polypeptide(L)'
;MFSLGSLLKMEIKVDELLSAAWLAGILPILVASIPCRFSHLQGIISGFAKRGKTLRSSSSQKFTVPQRFFLHFYVVAVLWTTLLLVMTWSYAYKMVPFGSDSLHFSTVASHLTGGSHIFSMHKSHVTSVEHGYRVWRSVFLLILMEIQVVRRLYETIYVFDYSPSARMHIMGYFTGMFFYTAAPLSLCSVCAPEVFNFAIHRVAEFIVKGRDKMLIRPISEIDWLVYVQPLTALEWVQWVGAAIFIWGWIHQRRCHAILGSLREQKEQNDIYVIPYGDWFRFVSSPHYLAEIVIYGGLLFASGGSDLTIWLLFGFVVANLTFAAAETHKWYIEKFAKYPSERRAILPFVY
;
A
#
# COMPACT_ATOMS: atom_id res chain seq x y z
N MET A 1 -37.55 -5.65 22.26
CA MET A 1 -36.75 -4.43 22.52
C MET A 1 -35.28 -4.87 22.57
N PHE A 2 -34.66 -4.98 21.40
CA PHE A 2 -33.25 -5.34 21.28
C PHE A 2 -32.43 -4.14 21.71
N SER A 3 -31.64 -4.30 22.78
CA SER A 3 -30.78 -3.25 23.31
C SER A 3 -29.74 -2.86 22.26
N LEU A 4 -29.64 -1.56 21.97
CA LEU A 4 -28.59 -0.94 21.16
C LEU A 4 -27.17 -1.32 21.64
N GLY A 5 -27.04 -1.82 22.88
CA GLY A 5 -25.81 -2.37 23.44
C GLY A 5 -25.40 -3.75 22.93
N SER A 6 -26.30 -4.54 22.32
CA SER A 6 -25.92 -5.83 21.71
C SER A 6 -25.41 -5.70 20.28
N LEU A 7 -25.72 -4.59 19.60
CA LEU A 7 -25.17 -4.25 18.27
C LEU A 7 -23.73 -3.69 18.35
N LEU A 8 -23.33 -3.19 19.52
CA LEU A 8 -21.97 -2.74 19.82
C LEU A 8 -21.00 -3.87 20.23
N LYS A 9 -21.49 -5.11 20.35
CA LYS A 9 -20.69 -6.31 20.67
C LYS A 9 -20.20 -7.08 19.44
N MET A 10 -20.41 -6.53 18.25
CA MET A 10 -19.66 -6.86 17.04
C MET A 10 -18.60 -5.76 16.83
N GLU A 11 -17.66 -5.64 17.78
CA GLU A 11 -16.34 -5.09 17.45
C GLU A 11 -15.67 -6.09 16.51
N ILE A 12 -16.07 -6.06 15.23
CA ILE A 12 -15.19 -6.57 14.18
C ILE A 12 -14.01 -5.61 14.22
N LYS A 13 -12.95 -6.06 14.89
CA LYS A 13 -11.64 -5.43 14.85
C LYS A 13 -11.26 -5.24 13.37
N VAL A 14 -11.07 -3.99 12.95
CA VAL A 14 -10.86 -3.60 11.55
C VAL A 14 -9.70 -4.39 10.93
N ASP A 15 -8.68 -4.68 11.73
CA ASP A 15 -7.54 -5.55 11.43
C ASP A 15 -7.94 -7.01 11.15
N GLU A 16 -8.90 -7.59 11.87
CA GLU A 16 -9.40 -8.95 11.61
C GLU A 16 -10.16 -9.01 10.29
N LEU A 17 -11.01 -8.01 9.99
CA LEU A 17 -11.74 -7.93 8.73
C LEU A 17 -10.79 -7.77 7.54
N LEU A 18 -9.79 -6.89 7.66
CA LEU A 18 -8.77 -6.70 6.63
C LEU A 18 -7.94 -7.96 6.44
N SER A 19 -7.56 -8.63 7.53
CA SER A 19 -6.82 -9.89 7.46
C SER A 19 -7.62 -10.97 6.74
N ALA A 20 -8.90 -11.14 7.07
CA ALA A 20 -9.78 -12.07 6.38
C ALA A 20 -9.94 -11.72 4.89
N ALA A 21 -10.07 -10.43 4.57
CA ALA A 21 -10.18 -9.97 3.18
C ALA A 21 -8.89 -10.23 2.37
N TRP A 22 -7.71 -10.00 2.96
CA TRP A 22 -6.43 -10.34 2.32
C TRP A 22 -6.28 -11.84 2.11
N LEU A 23 -6.62 -12.67 3.10
CA LEU A 23 -6.61 -14.13 2.97
C LEU A 23 -7.53 -14.60 1.85
N ALA A 24 -8.74 -14.04 1.76
CA ALA A 24 -9.69 -14.32 0.69
C ALA A 24 -9.16 -13.92 -0.71
N GLY A 25 -8.33 -12.88 -0.79
CA GLY A 25 -7.64 -12.48 -2.03
C GLY A 25 -6.45 -13.37 -2.40
N ILE A 26 -5.67 -13.82 -1.41
CA ILE A 26 -4.47 -14.64 -1.60
C ILE A 26 -4.82 -16.07 -2.00
N LEU A 27 -5.79 -16.68 -1.31
CA LEU A 27 -6.09 -18.11 -1.43
C LEU A 27 -6.39 -18.55 -2.89
N PRO A 28 -7.23 -17.84 -3.68
CA PRO A 28 -7.46 -18.20 -5.08
C PRO A 28 -6.19 -18.16 -5.92
N ILE A 29 -5.30 -17.20 -5.69
CA ILE A 29 -4.05 -17.05 -6.44
C ILE A 29 -3.10 -18.21 -6.13
N LEU A 30 -2.99 -18.60 -4.86
CA LEU A 30 -2.19 -19.75 -4.45
C LEU A 30 -2.74 -21.05 -5.04
N VAL A 31 -4.06 -21.25 -4.98
CA VAL A 31 -4.69 -22.45 -5.58
C VAL A 31 -4.47 -22.51 -7.09
N ALA A 32 -4.53 -21.38 -7.79
CA ALA A 32 -4.23 -21.31 -9.23
C ALA A 32 -2.74 -21.53 -9.57
N SER A 33 -1.84 -21.33 -8.60
CA SER A 33 -0.40 -21.50 -8.78
C SER A 33 0.07 -22.95 -8.58
N ILE A 34 -0.76 -23.83 -8.01
CA ILE A 34 -0.41 -25.24 -7.76
C ILE A 34 -0.74 -26.08 -9.02
N PRO A 35 0.24 -26.70 -9.70
CA PRO A 35 0.04 -27.37 -10.99
C PRO A 35 -0.81 -28.66 -10.96
N CYS A 36 -1.16 -29.19 -9.78
CA CYS A 36 -1.41 -30.64 -9.64
C CYS A 36 -2.86 -31.10 -9.41
N ARG A 37 -3.89 -30.23 -9.30
CA ARG A 37 -5.24 -30.77 -8.99
C ARG A 37 -6.47 -30.07 -9.56
N PHE A 38 -6.39 -28.81 -10.00
CA PHE A 38 -7.58 -28.04 -10.41
C PHE A 38 -7.40 -27.32 -11.74
N SER A 39 -7.16 -28.06 -12.83
CA SER A 39 -7.00 -27.50 -14.17
C SER A 39 -8.16 -26.58 -14.61
N HIS A 40 -9.39 -26.92 -14.20
CA HIS A 40 -10.57 -26.07 -14.42
C HIS A 40 -10.53 -24.76 -13.62
N LEU A 41 -10.16 -24.81 -12.33
CA LEU A 41 -10.10 -23.62 -11.48
C LEU A 41 -8.94 -22.71 -11.91
N GLN A 42 -7.82 -23.29 -12.30
CA GLN A 42 -6.68 -22.59 -12.89
C GLN A 42 -7.07 -21.90 -14.20
N GLY A 43 -7.86 -22.55 -15.06
CA GLY A 43 -8.40 -21.96 -16.29
C GLY A 43 -9.34 -20.76 -16.03
N ILE A 44 -10.17 -20.85 -15.00
CA ILE A 44 -11.09 -19.77 -14.59
C ILE A 44 -10.32 -18.59 -13.98
N ILE A 45 -9.40 -18.86 -13.05
CA ILE A 45 -8.62 -17.81 -12.36
C ILE A 45 -7.63 -17.15 -13.32
N SER A 46 -6.94 -17.92 -14.16
CA SER A 46 -6.11 -17.35 -15.24
C SER A 46 -6.97 -16.56 -16.24
N GLY A 47 -8.19 -17.01 -16.53
CA GLY A 47 -9.18 -16.25 -17.30
C GLY A 47 -9.48 -14.87 -16.71
N PHE A 48 -9.59 -14.77 -15.38
CA PHE A 48 -9.82 -13.51 -14.66
C PHE A 48 -8.57 -12.64 -14.49
N ALA A 49 -7.41 -13.27 -14.39
CA ALA A 49 -6.13 -12.60 -14.19
C ALA A 49 -5.50 -12.08 -15.51
N LYS A 50 -5.97 -12.57 -16.67
CA LYS A 50 -5.55 -12.06 -17.98
C LYS A 50 -5.89 -10.57 -18.14
N ARG A 51 -4.90 -9.79 -18.58
CA ARG A 51 -4.99 -8.33 -18.78
C ARG A 51 -4.29 -7.94 -20.07
N GLY A 52 -4.92 -7.05 -20.87
CA GLY A 52 -4.30 -6.49 -22.06
C GLY A 52 -3.85 -7.55 -23.06
N LYS A 53 -2.53 -7.72 -23.22
CA LYS A 53 -1.90 -8.57 -24.25
C LYS A 53 -2.16 -10.07 -24.09
N THR A 54 -2.50 -10.52 -22.87
CA THR A 54 -2.78 -11.93 -22.55
C THR A 54 -4.25 -12.30 -22.75
N LEU A 55 -5.12 -11.34 -23.07
CA LEU A 55 -6.54 -11.56 -23.33
C LEU A 55 -6.78 -11.82 -24.83
N ARG A 56 -6.66 -13.08 -25.26
CA ARG A 56 -7.15 -13.54 -26.58
C ARG A 56 -8.21 -14.62 -26.38
N SER A 57 -9.48 -14.30 -26.64
CA SER A 57 -10.47 -15.17 -27.34
C SER A 57 -11.89 -14.56 -27.31
N SER A 58 -12.63 -14.80 -28.39
CA SER A 58 -13.84 -14.14 -28.88
C SER A 58 -15.11 -14.25 -28.01
N SER A 59 -15.07 -14.99 -26.90
CA SER A 59 -16.24 -15.22 -26.01
C SER A 59 -16.29 -14.28 -24.80
N SER A 60 -15.15 -13.68 -24.41
CA SER A 60 -14.99 -12.94 -23.13
C SER A 60 -15.30 -11.44 -23.23
N GLN A 61 -15.83 -10.93 -24.35
CA GLN A 61 -16.04 -9.47 -24.51
C GLN A 61 -17.12 -8.87 -23.59
N LYS A 62 -18.07 -9.68 -23.08
CA LYS A 62 -19.20 -9.17 -22.25
C LYS A 62 -18.80 -8.64 -20.87
N PHE A 63 -17.70 -9.11 -20.28
CA PHE A 63 -17.30 -8.76 -18.90
C PHE A 63 -15.92 -8.09 -18.84
N THR A 64 -15.65 -7.22 -19.82
CA THR A 64 -14.37 -6.51 -19.92
C THR A 64 -14.54 -5.01 -19.88
N VAL A 65 -13.58 -4.37 -19.24
CA VAL A 65 -13.52 -2.93 -18.99
C VAL A 65 -12.29 -2.36 -19.72
N PRO A 66 -12.35 -1.12 -20.27
CA PRO A 66 -11.19 -0.47 -20.85
C PRO A 66 -10.01 -0.39 -19.89
N GLN A 67 -8.80 -0.66 -20.37
CA GLN A 67 -7.60 -0.59 -19.53
C GLN A 67 -7.34 0.83 -18.98
N ARG A 68 -7.79 1.89 -19.66
CA ARG A 68 -7.75 3.28 -19.16
C ARG A 68 -8.40 3.48 -17.79
N PHE A 69 -9.25 2.56 -17.32
CA PHE A 69 -9.86 2.63 -15.98
C PHE A 69 -8.84 2.40 -14.85
N PHE A 70 -7.59 2.05 -15.14
CA PHE A 70 -6.49 2.16 -14.18
C PHE A 70 -6.39 3.56 -13.56
N LEU A 71 -6.78 4.62 -14.29
CA LEU A 71 -6.85 5.98 -13.75
C LEU A 71 -7.76 6.07 -12.52
N HIS A 72 -8.92 5.40 -12.54
CA HIS A 72 -9.87 5.44 -11.42
C HIS A 72 -9.24 4.90 -10.14
N PHE A 73 -8.45 3.83 -10.25
CA PHE A 73 -7.78 3.23 -9.11
C PHE A 73 -6.86 4.22 -8.41
N TYR A 74 -6.03 4.93 -9.17
CA TYR A 74 -5.07 5.85 -8.60
C TYR A 74 -5.70 7.16 -8.12
N VAL A 75 -6.78 7.64 -8.77
CA VAL A 75 -7.55 8.79 -8.26
C VAL A 75 -8.17 8.44 -6.91
N VAL A 76 -8.83 7.29 -6.81
CA VAL A 76 -9.43 6.81 -5.54
C VAL A 76 -8.34 6.58 -4.51
N ALA A 77 -7.19 6.00 -4.89
CA ALA A 77 -6.06 5.77 -4.00
C ALA A 77 -5.52 7.07 -3.40
N VAL A 78 -5.26 8.08 -4.22
CA VAL A 78 -4.76 9.40 -3.75
C VAL A 78 -5.77 10.04 -2.81
N LEU A 79 -7.04 10.14 -3.21
CA LEU A 79 -8.08 10.76 -2.36
C LEU A 79 -8.24 10.03 -1.02
N TRP A 80 -8.27 8.70 -1.05
CA TRP A 80 -8.43 7.87 0.14
C TRP A 80 -7.20 7.89 1.05
N THR A 81 -6.00 7.80 0.49
CA THR A 81 -4.75 7.81 1.26
C THR A 81 -4.49 9.19 1.86
N THR A 82 -4.77 10.27 1.12
CA THR A 82 -4.73 11.64 1.64
C THR A 82 -5.70 11.83 2.80
N LEU A 83 -6.94 11.32 2.68
CA LEU A 83 -7.92 11.38 3.76
C LEU A 83 -7.40 10.66 5.02
N LEU A 84 -6.95 9.41 4.89
CA LEU A 84 -6.41 8.65 6.01
C LEU A 84 -5.18 9.33 6.63
N LEU A 85 -4.29 9.89 5.80
CA LEU A 85 -3.09 10.59 6.24
C LEU A 85 -3.46 11.83 7.07
N VAL A 86 -4.33 12.71 6.56
CA VAL A 86 -4.74 13.93 7.26
C VAL A 86 -5.42 13.61 8.58
N MET A 87 -6.30 12.61 8.60
CA MET A 87 -7.02 12.21 9.81
C MET A 87 -6.09 11.60 10.86
N THR A 88 -5.19 10.70 10.44
CA THR A 88 -4.22 10.06 11.33
C THR A 88 -3.21 11.06 11.85
N TRP A 89 -2.72 11.98 11.02
CA TRP A 89 -1.80 13.05 11.43
C TRP A 89 -2.45 13.97 12.46
N SER A 90 -3.70 14.40 12.21
CA SER A 90 -4.44 15.25 13.12
C SER A 90 -4.65 14.59 14.49
N TYR A 91 -4.92 13.28 14.51
CA TYR A 91 -5.01 12.48 15.72
C TYR A 91 -3.64 12.34 16.42
N ALA A 92 -2.58 12.03 15.67
CA ALA A 92 -1.22 11.90 16.18
C ALA A 92 -0.75 13.17 16.90
N TYR A 93 -1.01 14.34 16.30
CA TYR A 93 -0.64 15.63 16.87
C TYR A 93 -1.37 15.92 18.19
N LYS A 94 -2.63 15.49 18.33
CA LYS A 94 -3.37 15.62 19.59
C LYS A 94 -2.88 14.67 20.69
N MET A 95 -2.19 13.60 20.32
CA MET A 95 -1.60 12.64 21.23
C MET A 95 -0.18 13.04 21.70
N VAL A 96 0.47 13.98 21.02
CA VAL A 96 1.72 14.58 21.53
C VAL A 96 1.36 15.36 22.80
N PRO A 97 1.98 15.05 23.96
CA PRO A 97 1.72 15.81 25.17
C PRO A 97 2.08 17.28 24.91
N PHE A 98 1.09 18.17 24.98
CA PHE A 98 1.34 19.61 25.07
C PHE A 98 1.96 19.87 26.45
N GLY A 99 3.27 19.76 26.51
CA GLY A 99 4.07 19.91 27.71
C GLY A 99 5.54 19.90 27.33
N SER A 100 6.01 21.05 26.85
CA SER A 100 7.39 21.45 27.04
C SER A 100 7.73 21.28 28.53
N ASP A 101 8.42 20.19 28.88
CA ASP A 101 9.51 20.15 29.87
C ASP A 101 9.93 18.69 30.19
N SER A 102 11.22 18.41 30.02
CA SER A 102 12.01 17.44 30.82
C SER A 102 12.09 15.92 30.50
N LEU A 103 11.99 15.45 29.25
CA LEU A 103 12.07 13.99 28.98
C LEU A 103 13.33 13.44 28.27
N HIS A 104 14.46 14.15 28.28
CA HIS A 104 15.70 13.64 27.66
C HIS A 104 16.80 13.13 28.61
N PHE A 105 16.64 13.19 29.94
CA PHE A 105 17.69 12.71 30.88
C PHE A 105 17.20 11.86 32.06
N SER A 106 15.92 11.81 32.38
CA SER A 106 15.42 11.09 33.57
C SER A 106 15.23 9.58 33.36
N THR A 107 14.96 9.14 32.13
CA THR A 107 14.68 7.73 31.81
C THR A 107 15.93 6.85 31.92
N VAL A 108 17.11 7.37 31.62
CA VAL A 108 18.37 6.60 31.73
C VAL A 108 18.84 6.51 33.19
N ALA A 109 18.60 7.57 33.99
CA ALA A 109 18.98 7.58 35.40
C ALA A 109 18.07 6.68 36.27
N SER A 110 16.77 6.62 35.98
CA SER A 110 15.82 5.81 36.76
C SER A 110 16.00 4.30 36.55
N HIS A 111 16.45 3.88 35.38
CA HIS A 111 16.83 2.48 35.11
C HIS A 111 18.10 2.04 35.86
N LEU A 112 18.93 2.98 36.31
CA LEU A 112 20.17 2.70 37.05
C LEU A 112 19.99 2.73 38.58
N THR A 113 18.97 3.40 39.11
CA THR A 113 18.84 3.62 40.57
C THR A 113 17.82 2.75 41.31
N GLY A 114 17.33 1.65 40.72
CA GLY A 114 16.65 0.57 41.47
C GLY A 114 15.51 1.00 42.41
N GLY A 115 14.74 2.03 42.04
CA GLY A 115 13.71 2.62 42.90
C GLY A 115 12.33 1.96 42.71
N SER A 116 12.07 0.89 43.44
CA SER A 116 10.75 0.25 43.51
C SER A 116 9.82 1.05 44.44
N HIS A 117 8.94 1.91 43.90
CA HIS A 117 7.58 2.21 44.42
C HIS A 117 6.75 3.29 43.67
N ILE A 118 7.11 3.71 42.43
CA ILE A 118 6.33 4.71 41.64
C ILE A 118 5.76 4.07 40.35
N PHE A 119 4.98 2.99 40.46
CA PHE A 119 4.68 2.12 39.31
C PHE A 119 3.33 2.36 38.60
N SER A 120 2.45 3.22 39.13
CA SER A 120 1.11 3.45 38.54
C SER A 120 1.10 4.55 37.46
N MET A 121 1.51 5.78 37.81
CA MET A 121 1.57 6.90 36.85
C MET A 121 2.61 6.70 35.76
N HIS A 122 3.73 6.05 36.08
CA HIS A 122 4.77 5.78 35.10
C HIS A 122 4.30 4.73 34.07
N LYS A 123 3.51 3.74 34.48
CA LYS A 123 2.94 2.74 33.57
C LYS A 123 1.91 3.36 32.63
N SER A 124 1.01 4.22 33.11
CA SER A 124 0.04 4.93 32.25
C SER A 124 0.72 5.88 31.26
N HIS A 125 1.77 6.57 31.70
CA HIS A 125 2.55 7.47 30.84
C HIS A 125 3.34 6.70 29.78
N VAL A 126 4.00 5.59 30.14
CA VAL A 126 4.73 4.72 29.22
C VAL A 126 3.80 4.12 28.16
N THR A 127 2.61 3.65 28.55
CA THR A 127 1.62 3.14 27.58
C THR A 127 1.11 4.22 26.63
N SER A 128 1.02 5.48 27.08
CA SER A 128 0.59 6.60 26.24
C SER A 128 1.66 7.02 25.23
N VAL A 129 2.94 6.98 25.62
CA VAL A 129 4.08 7.29 24.74
C VAL A 129 4.25 6.21 23.67
N GLU A 130 4.17 4.94 24.06
CA GLU A 130 4.24 3.81 23.11
C GLU A 130 3.07 3.85 22.11
N HIS A 131 1.87 4.18 22.58
CA HIS A 131 0.71 4.37 21.70
C HIS A 131 0.94 5.54 20.73
N GLY A 132 1.44 6.69 21.21
CA GLY A 132 1.79 7.83 20.35
C GLY A 132 2.82 7.46 19.27
N TYR A 133 3.84 6.69 19.63
CA TYR A 133 4.83 6.18 18.67
C TYR A 133 4.20 5.31 17.58
N ARG A 134 3.29 4.39 17.95
CA ARG A 134 2.56 3.54 16.99
C ARG A 134 1.73 4.37 16.01
N VAL A 135 1.07 5.44 16.48
CA VAL A 135 0.31 6.34 15.62
C VAL A 135 1.24 7.10 14.65
N TRP A 136 2.36 7.65 15.14
CA TRP A 136 3.34 8.33 14.29
C TRP A 136 3.99 7.40 13.26
N ARG A 137 4.20 6.13 13.61
CA ARG A 137 4.62 5.08 12.67
C ARG A 137 3.59 4.90 11.54
N SER A 138 2.29 4.84 11.86
CA SER A 138 1.23 4.78 10.85
C SER A 138 1.22 6.02 9.94
N VAL A 139 1.42 7.22 10.50
CA VAL A 139 1.56 8.47 9.72
C VAL A 139 2.72 8.34 8.72
N PHE A 140 3.88 7.88 9.18
CA PHE A 140 5.05 7.69 8.33
C PHE A 140 4.80 6.71 7.18
N LEU A 141 4.18 5.57 7.45
CA LEU A 141 3.81 4.59 6.42
C LEU A 141 2.81 5.17 5.41
N LEU A 142 1.83 5.96 5.87
CA LEU A 142 0.87 6.63 5.00
C LEU A 142 1.53 7.71 4.13
N ILE A 143 2.55 8.42 4.62
CA ILE A 143 3.34 9.36 3.79
C ILE A 143 4.05 8.60 2.65
N LEU A 144 4.71 7.48 2.95
CA LEU A 144 5.36 6.66 1.93
C LEU A 144 4.34 6.13 0.92
N MET A 145 3.19 5.66 1.39
CA MET A 145 2.11 5.21 0.52
C MET A 145 1.54 6.34 -0.35
N GLU A 146 1.36 7.54 0.20
CA GLU A 146 0.93 8.74 -0.54
C GLU A 146 1.91 9.06 -1.69
N ILE A 147 3.21 9.08 -1.40
CA ILE A 147 4.27 9.28 -2.41
C ILE A 147 4.18 8.24 -3.53
N GLN A 148 3.90 6.98 -3.17
CA GLN A 148 3.72 5.91 -4.17
C GLN A 148 2.49 6.16 -5.04
N VAL A 149 1.32 6.37 -4.44
CA VAL A 149 0.05 6.49 -5.20
C VAL A 149 0.00 7.76 -6.06
N VAL A 150 0.55 8.87 -5.58
CA VAL A 150 0.66 10.12 -6.35
C VAL A 150 1.57 9.93 -7.56
N ARG A 151 2.73 9.29 -7.39
CA ARG A 151 3.59 8.96 -8.55
C ARG A 151 2.85 8.06 -9.53
N ARG A 152 2.18 7.01 -9.05
CA ARG A 152 1.48 6.07 -9.94
C ARG A 152 0.32 6.74 -10.69
N LEU A 153 -0.36 7.71 -10.07
CA LEU A 153 -1.34 8.57 -10.75
C LEU A 153 -0.66 9.38 -11.86
N TYR A 154 0.45 10.05 -11.54
CA TYR A 154 1.22 10.82 -12.51
C TYR A 154 1.68 9.95 -13.69
N GLU A 155 2.27 8.78 -13.44
CA GLU A 155 2.69 7.85 -14.49
C GLU A 155 1.51 7.37 -15.34
N THR A 156 0.35 7.17 -14.75
CA THR A 156 -0.87 6.76 -15.47
C THR A 156 -1.39 7.83 -16.41
N ILE A 157 -1.22 9.11 -16.08
CA ILE A 157 -1.66 10.24 -16.90
C ILE A 157 -0.62 10.56 -17.99
N TYR A 158 0.67 10.54 -17.66
CA TYR A 158 1.72 11.10 -18.50
C TYR A 158 2.67 10.09 -19.13
N VAL A 159 2.85 8.90 -18.54
CA VAL A 159 3.82 7.90 -19.01
C VAL A 159 3.13 6.74 -19.73
N PHE A 160 1.95 6.33 -19.26
CA PHE A 160 1.23 5.21 -19.83
C PHE A 160 0.21 5.65 -20.87
N ASP A 161 0.55 5.45 -22.15
CA ASP A 161 -0.45 5.52 -23.22
C ASP A 161 -1.19 4.18 -23.36
N TYR A 162 -2.41 4.12 -22.83
CA TYR A 162 -3.26 2.93 -22.89
C TYR A 162 -3.95 2.85 -24.25
N SER A 163 -3.53 1.88 -25.07
CA SER A 163 -4.19 1.57 -26.34
C SER A 163 -5.71 1.39 -26.17
N PRO A 164 -6.56 2.00 -27.03
CA PRO A 164 -8.02 1.94 -26.91
C PRO A 164 -8.60 0.52 -26.94
N SER A 165 -7.88 -0.41 -27.57
CA SER A 165 -8.27 -1.82 -27.69
C SER A 165 -7.89 -2.66 -26.48
N ALA A 166 -7.09 -2.13 -25.55
CA ALA A 166 -6.64 -2.87 -24.39
C ALA A 166 -7.74 -2.98 -23.33
N ARG A 167 -8.03 -4.21 -22.91
CA ARG A 167 -9.14 -4.53 -22.00
C ARG A 167 -8.62 -5.28 -20.76
N MET A 168 -9.33 -5.13 -19.65
CA MET A 168 -9.14 -5.87 -18.41
C MET A 168 -10.46 -6.50 -17.97
N HIS A 169 -10.42 -7.69 -17.37
CA HIS A 169 -11.62 -8.33 -16.83
C HIS A 169 -12.22 -7.53 -15.65
N ILE A 170 -13.55 -7.49 -15.53
CA ILE A 170 -14.24 -6.71 -14.48
C ILE A 170 -13.89 -7.17 -13.05
N MET A 171 -13.66 -8.47 -12.84
CA MET A 171 -13.15 -8.96 -11.54
C MET A 171 -11.80 -8.34 -11.19
N GLY A 172 -10.90 -8.21 -12.17
CA GLY A 172 -9.63 -7.52 -11.98
C GLY A 172 -9.81 -6.04 -11.63
N TYR A 173 -10.91 -5.40 -12.06
CA TYR A 173 -11.25 -4.03 -11.70
C TYR A 173 -11.65 -3.93 -10.23
N PHE A 174 -12.55 -4.80 -9.76
CA PHE A 174 -12.94 -4.83 -8.36
C PHE A 174 -11.79 -5.22 -7.44
N THR A 175 -10.94 -6.18 -7.82
CA THR A 175 -9.72 -6.51 -7.07
C THR A 175 -8.76 -5.32 -7.00
N GLY A 176 -8.63 -4.55 -8.08
CA GLY A 176 -7.86 -3.30 -8.08
C GLY A 176 -8.43 -2.28 -7.10
N MET A 177 -9.72 -1.99 -7.19
CA MET A 177 -10.41 -1.06 -6.27
C MET A 177 -10.24 -1.48 -4.81
N PHE A 178 -10.45 -2.76 -4.50
CA PHE A 178 -10.23 -3.32 -3.17
C PHE A 178 -8.78 -3.10 -2.70
N PHE A 179 -7.80 -3.38 -3.55
CA PHE A 179 -6.40 -3.23 -3.18
C PHE A 179 -6.06 -1.78 -2.80
N TYR A 180 -6.49 -0.80 -3.60
CA TYR A 180 -6.16 0.61 -3.37
C TYR A 180 -6.91 1.25 -2.19
N THR A 181 -8.01 0.64 -1.73
CA THR A 181 -8.68 1.07 -0.49
C THR A 181 -8.14 0.33 0.75
N ALA A 182 -7.93 -0.99 0.63
CA ALA A 182 -7.48 -1.83 1.74
C ALA A 182 -6.00 -1.65 2.08
N ALA A 183 -5.12 -1.40 1.10
CA ALA A 183 -3.68 -1.25 1.34
C ALA A 183 -3.34 -0.08 2.28
N PRO A 184 -3.75 1.18 2.01
CA PRO A 184 -3.45 2.28 2.94
C PRO A 184 -4.16 2.09 4.29
N LEU A 185 -5.37 1.52 4.30
CA LEU A 185 -6.08 1.22 5.55
C LEU A 185 -5.35 0.15 6.40
N SER A 186 -4.67 -0.81 5.75
CA SER A 186 -3.87 -1.83 6.43
C SER A 186 -2.63 -1.24 7.09
N LEU A 187 -2.07 -0.16 6.55
CA LEU A 187 -0.89 0.51 7.12
C LEU A 187 -1.22 1.28 8.40
N CYS A 188 -2.48 1.65 8.61
CA CYS A 188 -2.94 2.34 9.81
C CYS A 188 -4.01 1.54 10.58
N SER A 189 -4.19 0.24 10.31
CA SER A 189 -5.33 -0.54 10.83
C SER A 189 -5.38 -0.59 12.35
N VAL A 190 -4.20 -0.57 12.97
CA VAL A 190 -4.01 -0.63 14.43
C VAL A 190 -4.61 0.58 15.15
N CYS A 191 -4.53 1.78 14.55
CA CYS A 191 -5.06 3.02 15.13
C CYS A 191 -6.32 3.50 14.42
N ALA A 192 -6.81 2.76 13.42
CA ALA A 192 -7.92 3.18 12.58
C ALA A 192 -9.22 3.39 13.40
N PRO A 193 -9.64 2.50 14.31
CA PRO A 193 -10.84 2.71 15.11
C PRO A 193 -10.79 4.01 15.93
N GLU A 194 -9.66 4.30 16.57
CA GLU A 194 -9.46 5.49 17.39
C GLU A 194 -9.44 6.76 16.53
N VAL A 195 -8.76 6.72 15.37
CA VAL A 195 -8.72 7.82 14.40
C VAL A 195 -10.12 8.10 13.85
N PHE A 196 -10.91 7.07 13.51
CA PHE A 196 -12.28 7.24 13.03
C PHE A 196 -13.21 7.79 14.11
N ASN A 197 -13.10 7.31 15.36
CA ASN A 197 -13.87 7.87 16.47
C ASN A 197 -13.51 9.35 16.72
N PHE A 198 -12.22 9.68 16.67
CA PHE A 198 -11.76 11.06 16.74
C PHE A 198 -12.32 11.92 15.59
N ALA A 199 -12.33 11.39 14.38
CA ALA A 199 -12.89 12.04 13.20
C ALA A 199 -14.37 12.38 13.39
N ILE A 200 -15.17 11.40 13.81
CA ILE A 200 -16.60 11.53 14.03
C ILE A 200 -16.86 12.57 15.12
N HIS A 201 -16.10 12.54 16.21
CA HIS A 201 -16.22 13.54 17.27
C HIS A 201 -15.91 14.95 16.76
N ARG A 202 -14.89 15.12 15.91
CA ARG A 202 -14.56 16.42 15.31
C ARG A 202 -15.65 16.93 14.39
N VAL A 203 -16.23 16.06 13.57
CA VAL A 203 -17.36 16.40 12.71
C VAL A 203 -18.59 16.77 13.53
N ALA A 204 -18.90 16.01 14.59
CA ALA A 204 -20.00 16.31 15.50
C ALA A 204 -19.80 17.63 16.23
N GLU A 205 -18.60 17.91 16.76
CA GLU A 205 -18.25 19.19 17.36
C GLU A 205 -18.42 20.35 16.37
N PHE A 206 -18.00 20.17 15.12
CA PHE A 206 -18.15 21.16 14.06
C PHE A 206 -19.63 21.46 13.77
N ILE A 207 -20.47 20.42 13.70
CA ILE A 207 -21.91 20.56 13.48
C ILE A 207 -22.59 21.29 14.65
N VAL A 208 -22.22 20.97 15.90
CA VAL A 208 -22.86 21.51 17.10
C VAL A 208 -22.38 22.91 17.45
N LYS A 209 -21.07 23.19 17.39
CA LYS A 209 -20.51 24.50 17.79
C LYS A 209 -20.49 25.54 16.67
N GLY A 210 -20.65 25.13 15.41
CA GLY A 210 -20.54 26.01 14.25
C GLY A 210 -19.10 26.47 13.99
N ARG A 211 -18.86 26.98 12.78
CA ARG A 211 -17.52 27.38 12.26
C ARG A 211 -16.82 28.43 13.15
N ASP A 212 -17.58 29.34 13.76
CA ASP A 212 -17.06 30.57 14.38
C ASP A 212 -16.46 30.38 15.78
N LYS A 213 -16.63 29.21 16.41
CA LYS A 213 -16.03 28.88 17.74
C LYS A 213 -14.90 27.87 17.67
N MET A 214 -14.58 27.33 16.50
CA MET A 214 -13.35 26.56 16.35
C MET A 214 -12.18 27.53 16.33
N LEU A 215 -11.32 27.44 17.34
CA LEU A 215 -9.98 28.02 17.34
C LEU A 215 -9.17 27.39 16.19
N ILE A 216 -9.43 27.80 14.96
CA ILE A 216 -8.52 27.60 13.84
C ILE A 216 -7.41 28.61 14.10
N ARG A 217 -6.29 28.13 14.65
CA ARG A 217 -5.09 28.94 14.80
C ARG A 217 -4.76 29.53 13.41
N PRO A 218 -4.53 30.84 13.28
CA PRO A 218 -4.20 31.43 11.99
C PRO A 218 -2.97 30.73 11.40
N ILE A 219 -3.01 30.44 10.09
CA ILE A 219 -1.99 29.68 9.35
C ILE A 219 -0.59 30.29 9.54
N SER A 220 -0.50 31.58 9.86
CA SER A 220 0.73 32.33 10.14
C SER A 220 1.46 31.94 11.44
N GLU A 221 0.83 31.22 12.37
CA GLU A 221 1.47 30.74 13.63
C GLU A 221 1.73 29.22 13.65
N ILE A 222 1.60 28.55 12.50
CA ILE A 222 1.89 27.12 12.40
C ILE A 222 3.42 26.96 12.35
N ASP A 223 4.01 26.58 13.46
CA ASP A 223 5.39 26.11 13.48
C ASP A 223 5.45 24.71 12.86
N TRP A 224 5.71 24.67 11.55
CA TRP A 224 5.83 23.43 10.78
C TRP A 224 6.86 22.46 11.37
N LEU A 225 7.88 22.99 12.04
CA LEU A 225 8.92 22.16 12.65
C LEU A 225 8.34 21.31 13.77
N VAL A 226 7.44 21.86 14.59
CA VAL A 226 6.73 21.13 15.66
C VAL A 226 5.80 20.05 15.08
N TYR A 227 5.22 20.28 13.91
CA TYR A 227 4.33 19.31 13.25
C TYR A 227 5.07 18.09 12.69
N VAL A 228 6.34 18.21 12.33
CA VAL A 228 7.14 17.14 11.71
C VAL A 228 8.19 16.56 12.65
N GLN A 229 8.54 17.25 13.74
CA GLN A 229 9.53 16.81 14.73
C GLN A 229 9.28 15.39 15.26
N PRO A 230 8.04 14.93 15.49
CA PRO A 230 7.82 13.54 15.92
C PRO A 230 8.25 12.47 14.90
N LEU A 231 8.32 12.81 13.61
CA LEU A 231 8.80 11.89 12.58
C LEU A 231 10.31 11.63 12.68
N THR A 232 11.09 12.61 13.17
CA THR A 232 12.54 12.42 13.36
C THR A 232 12.85 11.58 14.60
N ALA A 233 11.89 11.43 15.51
CA ALA A 233 11.98 10.57 16.68
C ALA A 233 11.67 9.08 16.39
N LEU A 234 11.37 8.72 15.13
CA LEU A 234 11.18 7.33 14.72
C LEU A 234 12.48 6.51 14.82
N GLU A 235 12.37 5.21 15.10
CA GLU A 235 13.55 4.34 15.19
C GLU A 235 14.24 4.19 13.83
N TRP A 236 15.50 3.74 13.87
CA TRP A 236 16.31 3.50 12.67
C TRP A 236 15.67 2.47 11.71
N VAL A 237 14.84 1.56 12.23
CA VAL A 237 14.13 0.53 11.46
C VAL A 237 13.20 1.16 10.42
N GLN A 238 12.47 2.22 10.78
CA GLN A 238 11.58 2.95 9.87
C GLN A 238 12.37 3.57 8.71
N TRP A 239 13.53 4.16 9.00
CA TRP A 239 14.39 4.80 8.01
C TRP A 239 15.06 3.80 7.07
N VAL A 240 15.48 2.63 7.58
CA VAL A 240 15.97 1.53 6.74
C VAL A 240 14.86 1.00 5.83
N GLY A 241 13.65 0.81 6.36
CA GLY A 241 12.49 0.42 5.55
C GLY A 241 12.15 1.45 4.47
N ALA A 242 12.25 2.75 4.78
CA ALA A 242 12.10 3.82 3.82
C ALA A 242 13.22 3.83 2.76
N ALA A 243 14.45 3.52 3.12
CA ALA A 243 15.54 3.38 2.15
C ALA A 243 15.28 2.23 1.16
N ILE A 244 14.83 1.07 1.65
CA ILE A 244 14.40 -0.07 0.81
C ILE A 244 13.24 0.34 -0.10
N PHE A 245 12.25 1.02 0.46
CA PHE A 245 11.10 1.56 -0.29
C PHE A 245 11.56 2.49 -1.42
N ILE A 246 12.43 3.46 -1.12
CA ILE A 246 12.94 4.43 -2.11
C ILE A 246 13.74 3.73 -3.20
N TRP A 247 14.56 2.73 -2.84
CA TRP A 247 15.31 1.94 -3.80
C TRP A 247 14.38 1.20 -4.78
N GLY A 248 13.36 0.51 -4.29
CA GLY A 248 12.33 -0.12 -5.12
C GLY A 248 11.56 0.91 -5.97
N TRP A 249 11.21 2.05 -5.38
CA TRP A 249 10.49 3.15 -6.04
C TRP A 249 11.27 3.71 -7.25
N ILE A 250 12.58 3.92 -7.10
CA ILE A 250 13.46 4.40 -8.18
C ILE A 250 13.50 3.39 -9.33
N HIS A 251 13.74 2.11 -9.03
CA HIS A 251 13.80 1.05 -10.05
C HIS A 251 12.46 0.85 -10.76
N GLN A 252 11.36 0.93 -10.03
CA GLN A 252 10.04 0.85 -10.65
C GLN A 252 9.80 2.02 -11.62
N ARG A 253 10.12 3.25 -11.20
CA ARG A 253 9.97 4.44 -12.06
C ARG A 253 10.78 4.30 -13.34
N ARG A 254 12.04 3.84 -13.24
CA ARG A 254 12.90 3.58 -14.40
C ARG A 254 12.30 2.53 -15.33
N CYS A 255 11.80 1.42 -14.77
CA CYS A 255 11.16 0.37 -15.55
C CYS A 255 9.90 0.85 -16.27
N HIS A 256 9.07 1.69 -15.63
CA HIS A 256 7.89 2.27 -16.27
C HIS A 256 8.25 3.27 -17.36
N ALA A 257 9.28 4.10 -17.17
CA ALA A 257 9.77 5.01 -18.21
C ALA A 257 10.25 4.24 -19.45
N ILE A 258 11.00 3.13 -19.27
CA ILE A 258 11.40 2.24 -20.37
C ILE A 258 10.19 1.65 -21.09
N LEU A 259 9.19 1.14 -20.34
CA LEU A 259 7.98 0.59 -20.95
C LEU A 259 7.13 1.64 -21.67
N GLY A 260 7.15 2.89 -21.19
CA GLY A 260 6.50 4.03 -21.83
C GLY A 260 7.16 4.38 -23.16
N SER A 261 8.49 4.56 -23.17
CA SER A 261 9.24 4.94 -24.39
C SER A 261 9.14 3.91 -25.52
N LEU A 262 8.99 2.62 -25.19
CA LEU A 262 8.79 1.56 -26.19
C LEU A 262 7.45 1.67 -26.92
N ARG A 263 6.47 2.41 -26.39
CA ARG A 263 5.18 2.64 -27.05
C ARG A 263 5.23 3.80 -28.03
N GLU A 264 6.09 4.79 -27.80
CA GLU A 264 6.32 5.88 -28.74
C GLU A 264 7.00 5.37 -30.03
N GLN A 265 7.86 4.36 -29.91
CA GLN A 265 8.56 3.72 -31.04
C GLN A 265 7.65 2.81 -31.90
N LYS A 266 6.37 2.69 -31.57
CA LYS A 266 5.43 1.73 -32.17
C LYS A 266 4.98 2.11 -33.59
N GLU A 267 5.37 3.27 -34.09
CA GLU A 267 5.13 3.68 -35.49
C GLU A 267 5.91 2.82 -36.50
N GLN A 268 6.90 2.04 -36.07
CA GLN A 268 7.71 1.17 -36.94
C GLN A 268 7.34 -0.33 -36.76
N ASN A 269 6.32 -0.76 -37.51
CA ASN A 269 5.96 -2.14 -37.95
C ASN A 269 5.88 -3.33 -36.96
N ASP A 270 6.30 -3.24 -35.69
CA ASP A 270 6.12 -4.30 -34.69
C ASP A 270 5.24 -3.81 -33.52
N ILE A 271 4.07 -4.45 -33.34
CA ILE A 271 3.08 -4.05 -32.31
C ILE A 271 3.66 -4.17 -30.89
N TYR A 272 4.69 -5.00 -30.67
CA TYR A 272 5.33 -5.20 -29.37
C TYR A 272 6.83 -5.37 -29.49
N VAL A 273 7.58 -4.72 -28.60
CA VAL A 273 9.05 -4.73 -28.53
C VAL A 273 9.51 -5.39 -27.22
N ILE A 274 10.66 -6.07 -27.25
CA ILE A 274 11.29 -6.66 -26.05
C ILE A 274 11.99 -5.53 -25.26
N PRO A 275 11.65 -5.30 -23.98
CA PRO A 275 12.29 -4.26 -23.18
C PRO A 275 13.72 -4.63 -22.78
N TYR A 276 14.60 -3.63 -22.78
CA TYR A 276 15.98 -3.70 -22.31
C TYR A 276 16.29 -2.48 -21.43
N GLY A 277 17.23 -2.65 -20.49
CA GLY A 277 17.62 -1.60 -19.53
C GLY A 277 17.20 -1.94 -18.10
N ASP A 278 17.92 -1.39 -17.13
CA ASP A 278 17.75 -1.69 -15.70
C ASP A 278 17.65 -3.22 -15.44
N TRP A 279 16.73 -3.65 -14.58
CA TRP A 279 16.51 -5.07 -14.26
C TRP A 279 15.85 -5.89 -15.37
N PHE A 280 15.44 -5.31 -16.50
CA PHE A 280 14.94 -6.10 -17.64
C PHE A 280 16.01 -7.03 -18.22
N ARG A 281 17.29 -6.83 -17.88
CA ARG A 281 18.38 -7.75 -18.23
C ARG A 281 18.21 -9.13 -17.58
N PHE A 282 17.66 -9.18 -16.36
CA PHE A 282 17.58 -10.39 -15.55
C PHE A 282 16.18 -11.01 -15.53
N VAL A 283 15.14 -10.17 -15.54
CA VAL A 283 13.75 -10.63 -15.38
C VAL A 283 12.82 -9.98 -16.40
N SER A 284 11.74 -10.68 -16.75
CA SER A 284 10.74 -10.20 -17.72
C SER A 284 9.89 -9.05 -17.19
N SER A 285 9.57 -9.08 -15.89
CA SER A 285 8.69 -8.10 -15.24
C SER A 285 9.36 -7.43 -14.03
N PRO A 286 10.47 -6.69 -14.22
CA PRO A 286 11.21 -6.04 -13.13
C PRO A 286 10.41 -4.97 -12.40
N HIS A 287 9.45 -4.32 -13.06
CA HIS A 287 8.54 -3.36 -12.43
C HIS A 287 7.62 -4.00 -11.38
N TYR A 288 7.33 -5.30 -11.50
CA TYR A 288 6.63 -6.09 -10.49
C TYR A 288 7.55 -6.48 -9.34
N LEU A 289 8.79 -6.89 -9.64
CA LEU A 289 9.81 -7.10 -8.60
C LEU A 289 10.04 -5.84 -7.77
N ALA A 290 10.16 -4.69 -8.43
CA ALA A 290 10.33 -3.40 -7.77
C ALA A 290 9.13 -3.03 -6.88
N GLU A 291 7.90 -3.36 -7.29
CA GLU A 291 6.72 -3.20 -6.42
C GLU A 291 6.80 -4.11 -5.20
N ILE A 292 7.24 -5.37 -5.34
CA ILE A 292 7.47 -6.26 -4.19
C ILE A 292 8.47 -5.63 -3.22
N VAL A 293 9.57 -5.06 -3.72
CA VAL A 293 10.56 -4.36 -2.89
C VAL A 293 9.95 -3.15 -2.16
N ILE A 294 9.12 -2.36 -2.83
CA ILE A 294 8.41 -1.21 -2.24
C ILE A 294 7.56 -1.66 -1.04
N TYR A 295 6.73 -2.68 -1.22
CA TYR A 295 5.88 -3.18 -0.13
C TYR A 295 6.67 -3.94 0.94
N GLY A 296 7.80 -4.57 0.59
CA GLY A 296 8.75 -5.11 1.55
C GLY A 296 9.38 -4.02 2.42
N GLY A 297 9.69 -2.86 1.83
CA GLY A 297 10.14 -1.67 2.56
C GLY A 297 9.08 -1.14 3.53
N LEU A 298 7.80 -1.11 3.12
CA LEU A 298 6.67 -0.73 4.01
C LEU A 298 6.51 -1.72 5.18
N LEU A 299 6.61 -3.03 4.91
CA LEU A 299 6.56 -4.06 5.93
C LEU A 299 7.73 -3.94 6.92
N PHE A 300 8.93 -3.65 6.42
CA PHE A 300 10.08 -3.43 7.29
C PHE A 300 9.92 -2.15 8.13
N ALA A 301 9.46 -1.06 7.51
CA ALA A 301 9.22 0.21 8.19
C ALA A 301 8.11 0.11 9.25
N SER A 302 7.14 -0.80 9.09
CA SER A 302 6.13 -1.04 10.12
C SER A 302 6.66 -1.77 11.36
N GLY A 303 7.89 -2.28 11.33
CA GLY A 303 8.48 -3.08 12.40
C GLY A 303 8.04 -4.55 12.40
N GLY A 304 7.25 -4.99 11.41
CA GLY A 304 6.93 -6.41 11.18
C GLY A 304 6.02 -7.08 12.22
N SER A 305 5.41 -6.33 13.15
CA SER A 305 4.53 -6.87 14.19
C SER A 305 3.11 -7.17 13.72
N ASP A 306 2.67 -6.48 12.66
CA ASP A 306 1.25 -6.39 12.30
C ASP A 306 0.89 -7.41 11.21
N LEU A 307 0.07 -8.42 11.57
CA LEU A 307 -0.33 -9.50 10.66
C LEU A 307 -1.00 -8.98 9.38
N THR A 308 -1.82 -7.94 9.47
CA THR A 308 -2.50 -7.33 8.32
C THR A 308 -1.50 -6.82 7.28
N ILE A 309 -0.36 -6.27 7.71
CA ILE A 309 0.69 -5.76 6.81
C ILE A 309 1.46 -6.93 6.16
N TRP A 310 1.69 -8.02 6.90
CA TRP A 310 2.21 -9.26 6.34
C TRP A 310 1.30 -9.85 5.27
N LEU A 311 -0.02 -9.85 5.51
CA LEU A 311 -1.00 -10.34 4.54
C LEU A 311 -1.10 -9.43 3.31
N LEU A 312 -1.06 -8.10 3.49
CA LEU A 312 -0.93 -7.15 2.38
C LEU A 312 0.32 -7.48 1.52
N PHE A 313 1.48 -7.65 2.16
CA PHE A 313 2.71 -8.01 1.47
C PHE A 313 2.59 -9.37 0.74
N GLY A 314 2.03 -10.38 1.41
CA GLY A 314 1.76 -11.70 0.84
C GLY A 314 0.86 -11.64 -0.39
N PHE A 315 -0.18 -10.82 -0.36
CA PHE A 315 -1.05 -10.58 -1.52
C PHE A 315 -0.27 -9.93 -2.68
N VAL A 316 0.54 -8.91 -2.40
CA VAL A 316 1.38 -8.25 -3.41
C VAL A 316 2.32 -9.26 -4.06
N VAL A 317 3.04 -10.06 -3.27
CA VAL A 317 3.95 -11.09 -3.78
C VAL A 317 3.20 -12.12 -4.62
N ALA A 318 2.11 -12.70 -4.10
CA ALA A 318 1.35 -13.73 -4.81
C ALA A 318 0.79 -13.21 -6.14
N ASN A 319 0.10 -12.07 -6.12
CA ASN A 319 -0.54 -11.48 -7.30
C ASN A 319 0.48 -11.08 -8.37
N LEU A 320 1.59 -10.44 -7.97
CA LEU A 320 2.60 -9.98 -8.92
C LEU A 320 3.45 -11.11 -9.47
N THR A 321 3.76 -12.13 -8.66
CA THR A 321 4.47 -13.33 -9.11
C THR A 321 3.63 -14.10 -10.13
N PHE A 322 2.34 -14.26 -9.86
CA PHE A 322 1.41 -14.88 -10.81
C PHE A 322 1.31 -14.09 -12.12
N ALA A 323 1.14 -12.76 -12.04
CA ALA A 323 1.08 -11.90 -13.22
C ALA A 323 2.41 -11.88 -14.02
N ALA A 324 3.56 -11.96 -13.34
CA ALA A 324 4.86 -12.06 -13.97
C ALA A 324 5.03 -13.37 -14.73
N ALA A 325 4.60 -14.50 -14.16
CA ALA A 325 4.67 -15.81 -14.81
C ALA A 325 3.86 -15.84 -16.11
N GLU A 326 2.63 -15.33 -16.11
CA GLU A 326 1.80 -15.22 -17.32
C GLU A 326 2.43 -14.30 -18.37
N THR A 327 3.05 -13.19 -17.93
CA THR A 327 3.74 -12.25 -18.82
C THR A 327 5.00 -12.87 -19.44
N HIS A 328 5.78 -13.61 -18.66
CA HIS A 328 6.97 -14.32 -19.12
C HIS A 328 6.61 -15.39 -20.16
N LYS A 329 5.59 -16.21 -19.88
CA LYS A 329 5.07 -17.20 -20.82
C LYS A 329 4.64 -16.57 -22.14
N TRP A 330 3.90 -15.46 -22.08
CA TRP A 330 3.48 -14.73 -23.27
C TRP A 330 4.68 -14.21 -24.09
N TYR A 331 5.74 -13.71 -23.44
CA TYR A 331 6.94 -13.25 -24.15
C TYR A 331 7.65 -14.38 -24.89
N ILE A 332 7.78 -15.56 -24.26
CA ILE A 332 8.39 -16.75 -24.89
C ILE A 332 7.57 -17.21 -26.09
N GLU A 333 6.25 -17.30 -25.96
CA GLU A 333 5.36 -17.71 -27.05
C GLU A 333 5.33 -16.70 -28.21
N LYS A 334 5.48 -15.40 -27.90
CA LYS A 334 5.36 -14.32 -28.88
C LYS A 334 6.65 -14.07 -29.67
N PHE A 335 7.81 -14.18 -29.03
CA PHE A 335 9.10 -13.81 -29.61
C PHE A 335 10.02 -15.01 -29.73
N ALA A 336 10.26 -15.47 -30.97
CA ALA A 336 11.19 -16.57 -31.24
C ALA A 336 12.63 -16.30 -30.74
N LYS A 337 13.05 -15.03 -30.68
CA LYS A 337 14.38 -14.59 -30.20
C LYS A 337 14.34 -14.00 -28.78
N TYR A 338 13.45 -14.47 -27.91
CA TYR A 338 13.40 -14.01 -26.52
C TYR A 338 14.63 -14.51 -25.72
N PRO A 339 15.28 -13.68 -24.88
CA PRO A 339 16.44 -14.12 -24.09
C PRO A 339 16.07 -15.24 -23.10
N SER A 340 16.69 -16.41 -23.25
CA SER A 340 16.44 -17.62 -22.44
C SER A 340 16.96 -17.51 -21.00
N GLU A 341 17.92 -16.61 -20.75
CA GLU A 341 18.48 -16.35 -19.43
C GLU A 341 17.53 -15.58 -18.51
N ARG A 342 16.54 -14.87 -19.08
CA ARG A 342 15.58 -14.10 -18.29
C ARG A 342 14.69 -15.03 -17.48
N ARG A 343 14.35 -14.58 -16.27
CA ARG A 343 13.40 -15.22 -15.37
C ARG A 343 12.10 -14.41 -15.28
N ALA A 344 11.04 -14.96 -14.71
CA ALA A 344 9.76 -14.28 -14.67
C ALA A 344 9.80 -13.03 -13.78
N ILE A 345 10.29 -13.16 -12.53
CA ILE A 345 10.27 -12.08 -11.54
C ILE A 345 11.45 -12.08 -10.56
N LEU A 346 11.94 -13.24 -10.11
CA LEU A 346 13.08 -13.35 -9.20
C LEU A 346 14.35 -13.66 -10.01
N PRO A 347 15.36 -12.75 -10.00
CA PRO A 347 16.61 -12.99 -10.71
C PRO A 347 17.23 -14.32 -10.30
N PHE A 348 17.66 -15.10 -11.28
CA PHE A 348 18.34 -16.40 -11.09
C PHE A 348 17.53 -17.53 -10.44
N VAL A 349 16.29 -17.27 -9.99
CA VAL A 349 15.44 -18.26 -9.30
C VAL A 349 14.19 -18.59 -10.09
N TYR A 350 13.33 -17.59 -10.35
CA TYR A 350 11.98 -17.81 -10.89
C TYR A 350 11.54 -16.76 -11.89
#